data_AF-A0AAD4ESY8-F1
#
_entry.id   AF-A0AAD4ESY8-F1
#
_cell.length_a   1.000
_cell.length_b   1.000
_cell.length_c   1.000
_cell.angle_alpha   90.00
_cell.angle_beta   90.00
_cell.angle_gamma   90.00
#
_symmetry.space_group_name_H-M   'P 1'
#
loop_
_entity.id
_entity.type
_entity.pdbx_description
1 polymer ?
#
loop_
_entity_poly.entity_id
_entity_poly.type
_entity_poly.pdbx_seq_one_letter_code
_entity_poly.pdbx_strand_id
1 'polypeptide(L)'
;MLTGRLWHDDLHPENIFVNPSEPTQITAIIDWQSTEALPLFDHQMEPSFIDYAGAGRALSTAGMSREEKAAATAQHLDRALMIAWRRLVRGKSPLQYETIKFQRTTAGGVLQVARRAYEAGEAHLAALMLDLRDTWTSGSRFPVAISPEAEERIKRDVEGADQGASLVNQLKSQMGAWWPERGLAEHEAYEETKALLTYMRDEIAKQCFGDDETEREEFLSGWPFETA
;
A
#
# COMPACT_ATOMS: atom_id res chain seq x y z
N MET A 1 -10.55 -20.36 -7.81
CA MET A 1 -9.79 -19.09 -7.82
C MET A 1 -8.44 -19.23 -8.54
N LEU A 2 -7.80 -20.41 -8.53
CA LEU A 2 -6.45 -20.64 -9.08
C LEU A 2 -6.34 -20.67 -10.62
N THR A 3 -7.45 -20.84 -11.34
CA THR A 3 -7.43 -20.77 -12.81
C THR A 3 -7.10 -19.35 -13.26
N GLY A 4 -6.18 -19.21 -14.21
CA GLY A 4 -5.84 -17.93 -14.84
C GLY A 4 -7.08 -17.25 -15.43
N ARG A 5 -7.23 -15.96 -15.16
CA ARG A 5 -8.28 -15.09 -15.68
C ARG A 5 -7.63 -13.84 -16.25
N LEU A 6 -8.30 -13.22 -17.21
CA LEU A 6 -7.96 -11.89 -17.66
C LEU A 6 -8.83 -10.90 -16.87
N TRP A 7 -8.21 -9.89 -16.29
CA TRP A 7 -8.87 -8.83 -15.55
C TRP A 7 -8.16 -7.51 -15.82
N HIS A 8 -8.93 -6.44 -15.98
CA HIS A 8 -8.37 -5.11 -16.20
C HIS A 8 -7.97 -4.49 -14.85
N ASP A 9 -6.71 -4.69 -14.44
CA ASP A 9 -6.22 -4.26 -13.13
C ASP A 9 -6.08 -2.74 -12.99
N ASP A 10 -5.94 -2.00 -14.10
CA ASP A 10 -5.81 -0.53 -14.08
C ASP A 10 -7.07 0.20 -14.58
N LEU A 11 -8.23 -0.23 -14.09
CA LEU A 11 -9.49 0.35 -14.54
C LEU A 11 -9.73 1.69 -13.82
N HIS A 12 -9.46 2.82 -14.48
CA HIS A 12 -9.77 4.17 -14.00
C HIS A 12 -10.54 4.98 -15.07
N PRO A 13 -11.10 6.17 -14.74
CA PRO A 13 -12.00 6.89 -15.65
C PRO A 13 -11.42 7.21 -17.03
N GLU A 14 -10.10 7.41 -17.13
CA GLU A 14 -9.43 7.69 -18.42
C GLU A 14 -9.40 6.46 -19.34
N ASN A 15 -9.53 5.26 -18.77
CA ASN A 15 -9.58 3.99 -19.48
C ASN A 15 -11.03 3.55 -19.83
N ILE A 16 -12.05 4.34 -19.48
CA ILE A 16 -13.48 4.03 -19.71
C ILE A 16 -14.11 5.08 -20.64
N PHE A 17 -14.53 4.65 -21.82
CA PHE A 17 -15.28 5.51 -22.75
C PHE A 17 -16.78 5.31 -22.57
N VAL A 18 -17.53 6.40 -22.47
CA VAL A 18 -18.98 6.39 -22.34
C VAL A 18 -19.65 7.13 -23.50
N ASN A 19 -20.90 6.78 -23.80
CA ASN A 19 -21.69 7.49 -24.80
C ASN A 19 -22.04 8.90 -24.28
N PRO A 20 -21.69 9.99 -25.00
CA PRO A 20 -21.99 11.35 -24.53
C PRO A 20 -23.48 11.65 -24.43
N SER A 21 -24.31 10.98 -25.24
CA SER A 21 -25.78 11.10 -25.21
C SER A 21 -26.43 10.22 -24.14
N GLU A 22 -25.73 9.18 -23.68
CA GLU A 22 -26.18 8.26 -22.62
C GLU A 22 -24.99 7.85 -21.72
N PRO A 23 -24.58 8.69 -20.74
CA PRO A 23 -23.33 8.47 -19.99
C PRO A 23 -23.27 7.19 -19.15
N THR A 24 -24.40 6.50 -18.97
CA THR A 24 -24.45 5.18 -18.31
C THR A 24 -24.04 4.02 -19.22
N GLN A 25 -23.94 4.26 -20.53
CA GLN A 25 -23.51 3.26 -21.50
C GLN A 25 -22.00 3.32 -21.71
N ILE A 26 -21.29 2.28 -21.26
CA ILE A 26 -19.87 2.07 -21.57
C ILE A 26 -19.77 1.62 -23.04
N THR A 27 -18.94 2.31 -23.82
CA THR A 27 -18.71 2.07 -25.25
C THR A 27 -17.38 1.36 -25.52
N ALA A 28 -16.35 1.63 -24.71
CA ALA A 28 -15.06 0.95 -24.78
C ALA A 28 -14.33 0.95 -23.43
N ILE A 29 -13.48 -0.06 -23.24
CA ILE A 29 -12.46 -0.12 -22.19
C ILE A 29 -11.13 -0.31 -22.91
N ILE A 30 -10.17 0.58 -22.68
CA ILE A 30 -8.85 0.57 -23.33
C ILE A 30 -7.75 0.20 -22.34
N ASP A 31 -6.48 0.25 -22.77
CA ASP A 31 -5.29 0.09 -21.93
C ASP A 31 -5.06 -1.30 -21.33
N TRP A 32 -5.34 -2.33 -22.13
CA TRP A 32 -5.14 -3.73 -21.75
C TRP A 32 -3.67 -4.20 -21.82
N GLN A 33 -2.71 -3.33 -22.14
CA GLN A 33 -1.33 -3.70 -22.46
C GLN A 33 -0.55 -4.31 -21.27
N SER A 34 -0.99 -4.04 -20.04
CA SER A 34 -0.42 -4.59 -18.81
C SER A 34 -1.28 -5.69 -18.18
N THR A 35 -2.26 -6.24 -18.92
CA THR A 35 -3.13 -7.31 -18.42
C THR A 35 -2.41 -8.66 -18.43
N GLU A 36 -2.39 -9.33 -17.28
CA GLU A 36 -1.81 -10.66 -17.11
C GLU A 36 -2.91 -11.73 -16.92
N ALA A 37 -2.61 -12.98 -17.28
CA ALA A 37 -3.52 -14.10 -17.05
C ALA A 37 -3.22 -14.77 -15.70
N LEU A 38 -3.76 -14.24 -14.61
CA LEU A 38 -3.44 -14.66 -13.24
C LEU A 38 -4.64 -15.27 -12.51
N PRO A 39 -4.41 -16.03 -11.42
CA PRO A 39 -5.47 -16.35 -10.47
C PRO A 39 -6.29 -15.13 -10.08
N LEU A 40 -7.61 -15.30 -9.90
CA LEU A 40 -8.50 -14.17 -9.67
C LEU A 40 -8.14 -13.33 -8.43
N PHE A 41 -7.55 -13.96 -7.41
CA PHE A 41 -7.13 -13.27 -6.19
C PHE A 41 -5.89 -12.39 -6.37
N ASP A 42 -5.20 -12.46 -7.51
CA ASP A 42 -4.03 -11.62 -7.80
C ASP A 42 -4.43 -10.30 -8.46
N HIS A 43 -5.66 -10.21 -8.95
CA HIS A 43 -6.20 -9.04 -9.63
C HIS A 43 -6.86 -8.05 -8.65
N GLN A 44 -6.97 -6.79 -9.08
CA GLN A 44 -7.68 -5.74 -8.36
C GLN A 44 -9.20 -5.94 -8.48
N MET A 45 -9.76 -6.66 -7.49
CA MET A 45 -11.18 -7.02 -7.51
C MET A 45 -12.12 -5.86 -7.25
N GLU A 46 -11.69 -4.86 -6.47
CA GLU A 46 -12.48 -3.68 -6.12
C GLU A 46 -12.12 -2.50 -7.03
N PRO A 47 -13.08 -1.65 -7.42
CA PRO A 47 -12.82 -0.52 -8.33
C PRO A 47 -11.87 0.49 -7.67
N SER A 48 -10.68 0.64 -8.23
CA SER A 48 -9.63 1.56 -7.76
C SER A 48 -10.06 3.02 -7.77
N PHE A 49 -10.90 3.40 -8.74
CA PHE A 49 -11.37 4.77 -8.93
C PHE A 49 -12.40 5.24 -7.88
N ILE A 50 -12.86 4.37 -6.99
CA ILE A 50 -13.61 4.78 -5.82
C ILE A 50 -12.59 5.00 -4.70
N ASP A 51 -12.41 6.25 -4.26
CA ASP A 51 -11.46 6.63 -3.20
C ASP A 51 -11.96 6.20 -1.80
N TYR A 52 -12.13 4.90 -1.64
CA TYR A 52 -12.64 4.29 -0.43
C TYR A 52 -11.48 3.86 0.47
N ALA A 53 -11.10 4.72 1.40
CA ALA A 53 -10.06 4.48 2.41
C ALA A 53 -10.41 3.43 3.49
N GLY A 54 -11.46 2.61 3.31
CA GLY A 54 -11.85 1.60 4.29
C GLY A 54 -12.86 2.06 5.34
N ALA A 55 -12.94 1.33 6.45
CA ALA A 55 -13.94 1.54 7.51
C ALA A 55 -13.57 2.73 8.41
N GLY A 56 -13.51 3.94 7.86
CA GLY A 56 -13.41 5.17 8.65
C GLY A 56 -14.65 5.38 9.52
N ARG A 57 -14.47 6.00 10.70
CA ARG A 57 -15.60 6.45 11.55
C ARG A 57 -16.47 7.44 10.78
N ALA A 58 -17.77 7.45 11.07
CA ALA A 58 -18.62 8.54 10.62
C ALA A 58 -18.12 9.85 11.24
N LEU A 59 -17.69 10.79 10.41
CA LEU A 59 -17.28 12.12 10.85
C LEU A 59 -18.53 12.88 11.34
N SER A 60 -18.49 13.37 12.57
CA SER A 60 -19.46 14.37 13.03
C SER A 60 -19.14 15.68 12.31
N THR A 61 -20.11 16.25 11.60
CA THR A 61 -19.91 17.51 10.85
C THR A 61 -20.15 18.77 11.67
N ALA A 62 -20.36 18.63 12.98
CA ALA A 62 -20.54 19.75 13.90
C ALA A 62 -19.23 20.54 14.04
N GLY A 63 -19.27 21.84 13.73
CA GLY A 63 -18.11 22.74 13.84
C GLY A 63 -17.18 22.77 12.62
N MET A 64 -17.44 21.95 11.59
CA MET A 64 -16.61 21.92 10.37
C MET A 64 -16.81 23.14 9.46
N SER A 65 -15.75 23.54 8.75
CA SER A 65 -15.76 24.51 7.66
C SER A 65 -16.61 24.02 6.47
N ARG A 66 -16.81 24.88 5.47
CA ARG A 66 -17.57 24.50 4.27
C ARG A 66 -16.83 23.44 3.47
N GLU A 67 -15.53 23.59 3.36
CA GLU A 67 -14.60 22.72 2.65
C GLU A 67 -14.54 21.34 3.33
N GLU A 68 -14.43 21.31 4.66
CA GLU A 68 -14.44 20.08 5.45
C GLU A 68 -15.77 19.33 5.34
N LYS A 69 -16.90 20.04 5.32
CA LYS A 69 -18.22 19.43 5.09
C LYS A 69 -18.36 18.84 3.70
N ALA A 70 -17.82 19.50 2.68
CA ALA A 70 -17.82 18.98 1.31
C ALA A 70 -16.98 17.70 1.20
N ALA A 71 -15.78 17.69 1.79
CA ALA A 71 -14.92 16.51 1.85
C ALA A 71 -15.57 15.35 2.62
N ALA A 72 -16.18 15.62 3.77
CA ALA A 72 -16.91 14.61 4.54
C ALA A 72 -18.11 14.03 3.77
N THR A 73 -18.78 14.85 2.97
CA THR A 73 -19.89 14.41 2.09
C THR A 73 -19.37 13.53 0.96
N ALA A 74 -18.28 13.91 0.30
CA ALA A 74 -17.64 13.10 -0.74
C ALA A 74 -17.25 11.71 -0.19
N GLN A 75 -16.54 11.67 0.93
CA GLN A 75 -16.14 10.42 1.59
C GLN A 75 -17.35 9.54 1.97
N HIS A 76 -18.45 10.16 2.41
CA HIS A 76 -19.69 9.43 2.69
C HIS A 76 -20.28 8.79 1.42
N LEU A 77 -20.28 9.53 0.31
CA LEU A 77 -20.78 9.04 -0.98
C LEU A 77 -19.90 7.90 -1.52
N ASP A 78 -18.58 8.02 -1.46
CA ASP A 78 -17.65 6.96 -1.91
C ASP A 78 -17.83 5.67 -1.10
N ARG A 79 -18.01 5.81 0.22
CA ARG A 79 -18.35 4.68 1.09
C ARG A 79 -19.70 4.05 0.71
N ALA A 80 -20.73 4.86 0.50
CA ALA A 80 -22.05 4.37 0.12
C ALA A 80 -21.99 3.63 -1.23
N LEU A 81 -21.24 4.18 -2.19
CA LEU A 81 -21.01 3.59 -3.51
C LEU A 81 -20.27 2.26 -3.41
N MET A 82 -19.18 2.18 -2.64
CA MET A 82 -18.44 0.93 -2.43
C MET A 82 -19.31 -0.15 -1.78
N ILE A 83 -20.13 0.22 -0.79
CA ILE A 83 -21.09 -0.72 -0.16
C ILE A 83 -22.12 -1.21 -1.18
N ALA A 84 -22.69 -0.31 -1.99
CA ALA A 84 -23.64 -0.65 -3.03
C ALA A 84 -23.03 -1.57 -4.10
N TRP A 85 -21.81 -1.26 -4.53
CA TRP A 85 -21.04 -2.06 -5.49
C TRP A 85 -20.76 -3.47 -4.94
N ARG A 86 -20.29 -3.61 -3.70
CA ARG A 86 -20.07 -4.94 -3.07
C ARG A 86 -21.36 -5.76 -3.01
N ARG A 87 -22.50 -5.12 -2.71
CA ARG A 87 -23.82 -5.78 -2.72
C ARG A 87 -24.22 -6.24 -4.12
N LEU A 88 -23.97 -5.41 -5.14
CA LEU A 88 -24.22 -5.76 -6.54
C LEU A 88 -23.35 -6.94 -6.98
N VAL A 89 -22.04 -6.89 -6.71
CA VAL A 89 -21.06 -7.94 -7.03
C VAL A 89 -21.42 -9.26 -6.36
N ARG A 90 -21.87 -9.24 -5.10
CA ARG A 90 -22.36 -10.45 -4.42
C ARG A 90 -23.46 -11.17 -5.22
N GLY A 91 -24.36 -10.43 -5.85
CA GLY A 91 -25.45 -11.00 -6.65
C GLY A 91 -25.08 -11.32 -8.10
N LYS A 92 -24.24 -10.49 -8.73
CA LYS A 92 -23.93 -10.57 -10.16
C LYS A 92 -22.65 -11.33 -10.49
N SER A 93 -21.68 -11.35 -9.58
CA SER A 93 -20.40 -12.04 -9.73
C SER A 93 -19.99 -12.69 -8.39
N PRO A 94 -20.64 -13.82 -8.02
CA PRO A 94 -20.35 -14.49 -6.74
C PRO A 94 -18.88 -14.88 -6.58
N LEU A 95 -18.21 -15.24 -7.67
CA LEU A 95 -16.80 -15.61 -7.63
C LEU A 95 -15.89 -14.42 -7.31
N GLN A 96 -16.16 -13.24 -7.87
CA GLN A 96 -15.44 -12.01 -7.52
C GLN A 96 -15.68 -11.67 -6.05
N TYR A 97 -16.92 -11.78 -5.57
CA TYR A 97 -17.25 -11.55 -4.17
C TYR A 97 -16.50 -12.46 -3.20
N GLU A 98 -16.44 -13.77 -3.48
CA GLU A 98 -15.67 -14.71 -2.67
C GLU A 98 -14.16 -14.45 -2.76
N THR A 99 -13.67 -13.94 -3.88
CA THR A 99 -12.28 -13.54 -4.04
C THR A 99 -11.93 -12.32 -3.19
N ILE A 100 -12.79 -11.29 -3.16
CA ILE A 100 -12.63 -10.13 -2.26
C ILE A 100 -12.59 -10.58 -0.80
N LYS A 101 -13.42 -11.55 -0.41
CA LYS A 101 -13.39 -12.13 0.94
C LYS A 101 -12.06 -12.85 1.21
N PHE A 102 -11.58 -13.64 0.25
CA PHE A 102 -10.31 -14.35 0.37
C PHE A 102 -9.12 -13.38 0.51
N GLN A 103 -9.07 -12.31 -0.29
CA GLN A 103 -8.03 -11.27 -0.22
C GLN A 103 -7.94 -10.60 1.17
N ARG A 104 -9.01 -10.65 1.98
CA ARG A 104 -9.05 -10.12 3.35
C ARG A 104 -8.67 -11.13 4.44
N THR A 105 -8.36 -12.36 4.07
CA THR A 105 -7.84 -13.37 5.00
C THR A 105 -6.33 -13.23 5.13
N THR A 106 -5.74 -13.77 6.20
CA THR A 106 -4.27 -13.80 6.39
C THR A 106 -3.55 -14.45 5.19
N ALA A 107 -4.10 -15.56 4.67
CA ALA A 107 -3.54 -16.23 3.49
C ALA A 107 -3.59 -15.34 2.23
N GLY A 108 -4.70 -14.62 2.03
CA GLY A 108 -4.82 -13.65 0.94
C GLY A 108 -3.84 -12.49 1.09
N GLY A 109 -3.68 -11.97 2.32
CA GLY A 109 -2.72 -10.91 2.65
C GLY A 109 -1.28 -11.33 2.36
N VAL A 110 -0.87 -12.54 2.76
CA VAL A 110 0.47 -13.08 2.44
C VAL A 110 0.72 -13.13 0.93
N LEU A 111 -0.24 -13.64 0.14
CA LEU A 111 -0.08 -13.71 -1.32
C LEU A 111 0.04 -12.32 -1.96
N GLN A 112 -0.75 -11.36 -1.48
CA GLN A 112 -0.72 -9.98 -1.95
C GLN A 112 0.61 -9.28 -1.61
N VAL A 113 1.09 -9.44 -0.38
CA VAL A 113 2.37 -8.86 0.05
C VAL A 113 3.55 -9.55 -0.62
N ALA A 114 3.51 -10.86 -0.83
CA ALA A 114 4.58 -11.59 -1.51
C ALA A 114 4.86 -11.07 -2.92
N ARG A 115 3.84 -10.65 -3.68
CA ARG A 115 4.03 -10.01 -5.00
C ARG A 115 4.70 -8.64 -4.91
N ARG A 116 4.49 -7.96 -3.79
CA ARG A 116 5.02 -6.61 -3.51
C ARG A 116 6.18 -6.67 -2.52
N ALA A 117 6.87 -7.80 -2.39
CA ALA A 117 7.93 -7.97 -1.40
C ALA A 117 9.04 -6.91 -1.53
N TYR A 118 9.32 -6.46 -2.76
CA TYR A 118 10.27 -5.37 -3.02
C TYR A 118 9.79 -4.01 -2.44
N GLU A 119 8.49 -3.75 -2.42
CA GLU A 119 7.92 -2.50 -1.89
C GLU A 119 7.58 -2.60 -0.40
N ALA A 120 7.01 -3.73 0.02
CA ALA A 120 6.53 -3.97 1.37
C ALA A 120 7.65 -4.36 2.33
N GLY A 121 8.79 -4.84 1.81
CA GLY A 121 9.92 -5.31 2.60
C GLY A 121 9.82 -6.78 3.00
N GLU A 122 10.96 -7.46 3.00
CA GLU A 122 11.07 -8.87 3.37
C GLU A 122 10.68 -9.12 4.84
N ALA A 123 10.98 -8.17 5.74
CA ALA A 123 10.67 -8.26 7.16
C ALA A 123 9.16 -8.36 7.42
N HIS A 124 8.35 -7.50 6.78
CA HIS A 124 6.89 -7.54 6.89
C HIS A 124 6.30 -8.81 6.28
N LEU A 125 6.84 -9.29 5.16
CA LEU A 125 6.42 -10.58 4.58
C LEU A 125 6.70 -11.74 5.54
N ALA A 126 7.88 -11.76 6.17
CA ALA A 126 8.24 -12.78 7.14
C ALA A 126 7.36 -12.74 8.40
N ALA A 127 7.00 -11.56 8.88
CA ALA A 127 6.06 -11.39 9.99
C ALA A 127 4.67 -11.94 9.64
N LEU A 128 4.15 -11.65 8.44
CA LEU A 128 2.86 -12.19 7.98
C LEU A 128 2.86 -13.72 7.86
N MET A 129 4.03 -14.34 7.60
CA MET A 129 4.16 -15.80 7.63
C MET A 129 4.00 -16.38 9.04
N LEU A 130 4.39 -15.66 10.09
CA LEU A 130 4.10 -16.04 11.48
C LEU A 130 2.59 -15.96 11.75
N ASP A 131 1.93 -14.87 11.33
CA ASP A 131 0.47 -14.74 11.46
C ASP A 131 -0.28 -15.85 10.71
N LEU A 132 0.21 -16.22 9.52
CA LEU A 132 -0.38 -17.31 8.74
C LEU A 132 -0.20 -18.66 9.42
N ARG A 133 0.95 -18.92 10.04
CA ARG A 133 1.20 -20.12 10.85
C ARG A 133 0.21 -20.18 12.01
N ASP A 134 0.01 -19.08 12.71
CA ASP A 134 -0.82 -19.02 13.92
C ASP A 134 -2.32 -19.12 13.59
N THR A 135 -2.72 -18.69 12.40
CA THR A 135 -4.09 -18.81 11.88
C THR A 135 -4.31 -20.05 10.99
N TRP A 136 -3.35 -20.97 10.96
CA TRP A 136 -3.38 -22.14 10.06
C TRP A 136 -4.46 -23.16 10.49
N THR A 137 -5.52 -23.29 9.69
CA THR A 137 -6.68 -24.15 10.00
C THR A 137 -6.83 -25.36 9.08
N SER A 138 -5.83 -25.68 8.25
CA SER A 138 -5.95 -26.75 7.24
C SER A 138 -6.02 -28.19 7.80
N GLY A 139 -5.91 -28.37 9.13
CA GLY A 139 -5.84 -29.68 9.77
C GLY A 139 -4.51 -30.42 9.58
N SER A 140 -3.57 -29.83 8.83
CA SER A 140 -2.20 -30.32 8.64
C SER A 140 -1.20 -29.46 9.43
N ARG A 141 0.01 -29.97 9.63
CA ARG A 141 1.13 -29.16 10.13
C ARG A 141 1.40 -28.02 9.15
N PHE A 142 1.66 -26.82 9.67
CA PHE A 142 2.10 -25.70 8.85
C PHE A 142 3.33 -26.09 8.02
N PRO A 143 3.36 -25.83 6.70
CA PRO A 143 4.35 -26.40 5.79
C PRO A 143 5.77 -25.85 5.99
N VAL A 144 5.92 -24.67 6.59
CA VAL A 144 7.23 -24.06 6.84
C VAL A 144 7.63 -24.28 8.30
N ALA A 145 8.78 -24.91 8.53
CA ALA A 145 9.35 -25.02 9.86
C ALA A 145 10.05 -23.71 10.23
N ILE A 146 9.57 -23.05 11.27
CA ILE A 146 10.16 -21.82 11.81
C ILE A 146 10.70 -22.17 13.20
N SER A 147 12.02 -22.04 13.39
CA SER A 147 12.62 -22.28 14.71
C SER A 147 12.34 -21.10 15.65
N PRO A 148 12.40 -21.28 16.97
CA PRO A 148 12.27 -20.18 17.92
C PRO A 148 13.25 -19.04 17.66
N GLU A 149 14.49 -19.34 17.26
CA GLU A 149 15.51 -18.34 16.93
C GLU A 149 15.16 -17.55 15.66
N ALA A 150 14.57 -18.22 14.66
CA ALA A 150 14.10 -17.58 13.45
C ALA A 150 12.89 -16.67 13.74
N GLU A 151 11.97 -17.11 14.60
CA GLU A 151 10.83 -16.30 15.01
C GLU A 151 11.27 -15.02 15.74
N GLU A 152 12.21 -15.11 16.68
CA GLU A 152 12.73 -13.94 17.39
C GLU A 152 13.53 -13.00 16.46
N ARG A 153 14.19 -13.54 15.42
CA ARG A 153 14.80 -12.71 14.39
C ARG A 153 13.74 -11.96 13.57
N ILE A 154 12.70 -12.64 13.10
CA ILE A 154 11.61 -12.03 12.33
C ILE A 154 10.94 -10.89 13.12
N LYS A 155 10.69 -11.10 14.41
CA LYS A 155 10.11 -10.06 15.29
C LYS A 155 11.01 -8.82 15.39
N ARG A 156 12.32 -9.01 15.55
CA ARG A 156 13.28 -7.89 15.57
C ARG A 156 13.37 -7.19 14.22
N ASP A 157 13.41 -7.94 13.12
CA ASP A 157 13.54 -7.38 11.78
C ASP A 157 12.30 -6.54 11.41
N VAL A 158 11.08 -7.00 11.73
CA VAL A 158 9.86 -6.22 11.47
C VAL A 158 9.76 -4.98 12.37
N GLU A 159 10.18 -5.07 13.63
CA GLU A 159 10.25 -3.91 14.53
C GLU A 159 11.24 -2.86 14.00
N GLY A 160 12.42 -3.29 13.55
CA GLY A 160 13.40 -2.40 12.90
C GLY A 160 12.86 -1.76 11.63
N ALA A 161 12.16 -2.53 10.80
CA ALA A 161 11.54 -2.03 9.57
C ALA A 161 10.43 -0.99 9.86
N ASP A 162 9.60 -1.22 10.90
CA ASP A 162 8.57 -0.26 11.34
C ASP A 162 9.19 1.04 11.89
N GLN A 163 10.28 0.94 12.66
CA GLN A 163 11.02 2.10 13.13
C GLN A 163 11.63 2.89 11.97
N GLY A 164 12.25 2.22 11.00
CA GLY A 164 12.77 2.84 9.78
C GLY A 164 11.69 3.53 8.95
N ALA A 165 10.54 2.89 8.76
CA ALA A 165 9.41 3.48 8.05
C ALA A 165 8.84 4.72 8.78
N SER A 166 8.77 4.67 10.11
CA SER A 166 8.38 5.82 10.94
C SER A 166 9.34 7.00 10.76
N LEU A 167 10.65 6.73 10.75
CA LEU A 167 11.68 7.74 10.54
C LEU A 167 11.57 8.38 9.14
N VAL A 168 11.40 7.58 8.09
CA VAL A 168 11.20 8.08 6.72
C VAL A 168 9.93 8.93 6.62
N ASN A 169 8.84 8.53 7.28
CA ASN A 169 7.60 9.33 7.30
C ASN A 169 7.78 10.66 8.03
N GLN A 170 8.58 10.70 9.11
CA GLN A 170 8.94 11.94 9.79
C GLN A 170 9.77 12.85 8.89
N LEU A 171 10.78 12.31 8.19
CA LEU A 171 11.57 13.03 7.20
C LEU A 171 10.69 13.66 6.12
N LYS A 172 9.81 12.85 5.52
CA LYS A 172 8.86 13.29 4.52
C LYS A 172 7.97 14.42 5.03
N SER A 173 7.48 14.31 6.27
CA SER A 173 6.69 15.36 6.90
C SER A 173 7.48 16.65 7.15
N GLN A 174 8.76 16.56 7.49
CA GLN A 174 9.62 17.72 7.77
C GLN A 174 10.06 18.43 6.49
N MET A 175 10.37 17.67 5.44
CA MET A 175 10.74 18.21 4.13
C MET A 175 9.54 18.78 3.37
N GLY A 176 8.34 18.24 3.58
CA GLY A 176 7.12 18.70 2.93
C GLY A 176 7.25 18.67 1.41
N ALA A 177 7.13 19.84 0.76
CA ALA A 177 7.23 19.98 -0.69
C ALA A 177 8.61 19.64 -1.26
N TRP A 178 9.66 19.62 -0.43
CA TRP A 178 11.03 19.29 -0.82
C TRP A 178 11.33 17.80 -0.75
N TRP A 179 10.39 16.97 -0.30
CA TRP A 179 10.59 15.53 -0.31
C TRP A 179 10.63 15.02 -1.76
N PRO A 180 11.70 14.30 -2.18
CA PRO A 180 11.81 13.82 -3.54
C PRO A 180 10.88 12.62 -3.77
N GLU A 181 9.61 12.89 -4.07
CA GLU A 181 8.65 11.82 -4.37
C GLU A 181 9.16 10.98 -5.54
N ARG A 182 9.25 9.66 -5.31
CA ARG A 182 9.83 8.69 -6.27
C ARG A 182 11.29 8.97 -6.65
N GLY A 183 12.03 9.69 -5.81
CA GLY A 183 13.43 10.04 -6.07
C GLY A 183 13.61 11.15 -7.10
N LEU A 184 12.56 11.92 -7.39
CA LEU A 184 12.59 13.03 -8.35
C LEU A 184 12.63 14.38 -7.60
N ALA A 185 13.43 15.31 -8.12
CA ALA A 185 13.43 16.71 -7.71
C ALA A 185 13.35 17.58 -8.96
N GLU A 186 12.62 18.69 -8.87
CA GLU A 186 12.58 19.68 -9.95
C GLU A 186 13.97 20.29 -10.15
N HIS A 187 14.31 20.65 -11.40
CA HIS A 187 15.64 21.14 -11.73
C HIS A 187 16.02 22.38 -10.91
N GLU A 188 15.05 23.29 -10.75
CA GLU A 188 15.18 24.54 -10.02
C GLU A 188 15.30 24.36 -8.50
N ALA A 189 14.89 23.20 -7.98
CA ALA A 189 14.86 22.86 -6.56
C ALA A 189 15.89 21.78 -6.19
N TYR A 190 16.68 21.31 -7.16
CA TYR A 190 17.55 20.15 -7.01
C TYR A 190 18.62 20.36 -5.94
N GLU A 191 19.31 21.50 -5.97
CA GLU A 191 20.39 21.81 -5.03
C GLU A 191 19.87 22.00 -3.61
N GLU A 192 18.77 22.71 -3.43
CA GLU A 192 18.11 22.89 -2.13
C GLU A 192 17.60 21.56 -1.58
N THR A 193 17.01 20.71 -2.43
CA THR A 193 16.56 19.37 -2.05
C THR A 193 17.73 18.51 -1.59
N LYS A 194 18.85 18.51 -2.34
CA LYS A 194 20.08 17.78 -2.00
C LYS A 194 20.69 18.28 -0.69
N ALA A 195 20.74 19.60 -0.48
CA ALA A 195 21.26 20.20 0.75
C ALA A 195 20.40 19.83 1.96
N LEU A 196 19.07 19.87 1.82
CA LEU A 196 18.15 19.48 2.87
C LEU A 196 18.25 17.99 3.21
N LEU A 197 18.31 17.11 2.20
CA LEU A 197 18.53 15.67 2.40
C LEU A 197 19.83 15.39 3.15
N THR A 198 20.91 16.10 2.80
CA THR A 198 22.21 15.99 3.49
C THR A 198 22.11 16.41 4.95
N TYR A 199 21.48 17.56 5.22
CA TYR A 199 21.25 18.04 6.58
C TYR A 199 20.43 17.05 7.41
N MET A 200 19.32 16.55 6.83
CA MET A 200 18.43 15.60 7.49
C MET A 200 19.13 14.27 7.81
N ARG A 201 19.94 13.75 6.88
CA ARG A 201 20.80 12.57 7.08
C ARG A 201 21.71 12.75 8.29
N ASP A 202 22.42 13.87 8.34
CA ASP A 202 23.43 14.12 9.38
C ASP A 202 22.78 14.31 10.75
N GLU A 203 21.62 14.97 10.79
CA GLU A 203 20.84 15.17 12.02
C GLU A 203 20.31 13.83 12.55
N ILE A 204 19.79 12.96 11.69
CA ILE A 204 19.37 11.60 12.08
C ILE A 204 20.56 10.79 12.58
N ALA A 205 21.65 10.77 11.83
CA ALA A 205 22.84 10.00 12.20
C ALA A 205 23.34 10.40 13.59
N LYS A 206 23.28 11.70 13.91
CA LYS A 206 23.64 12.22 15.22
C LYS A 206 22.61 11.88 16.31
N GLN A 207 21.32 11.99 16.02
CA GLN A 207 20.26 11.73 17.00
C GLN A 207 20.15 10.24 17.37
N CYS A 208 20.29 9.36 16.39
CA CYS A 208 20.12 7.91 16.57
C CYS A 208 21.38 7.22 17.11
N PHE A 209 22.57 7.64 16.66
CA PHE A 209 23.82 6.91 16.91
C PHE A 209 24.86 7.71 17.71
N GLY A 210 24.65 9.01 17.94
CA GLY A 210 25.54 9.84 18.75
C GLY A 210 26.98 9.85 18.24
N ASP A 211 27.90 9.36 19.07
CA ASP A 211 29.34 9.23 18.78
C ASP A 211 29.75 7.79 18.37
N ASP A 212 28.80 6.87 18.15
CA ASP A 212 29.10 5.54 17.63
C ASP A 212 29.44 5.61 16.14
N GLU A 213 30.74 5.68 15.85
CA GLU A 213 31.24 5.81 14.47
C GLU A 213 30.85 4.60 13.60
N THR A 214 30.75 3.39 14.17
CA THR A 214 30.48 2.18 13.39
C THR A 214 29.02 2.17 12.92
N GLU A 215 28.08 2.46 13.82
CA GLU A 215 26.66 2.52 13.46
C GLU A 215 26.36 3.70 12.54
N ARG A 216 27.07 4.83 12.69
CA ARG A 216 26.97 5.97 11.77
C ARG A 216 27.47 5.62 10.38
N GLU A 217 28.63 4.99 10.25
CA GLU A 217 29.15 4.56 8.95
C GLU A 217 28.20 3.57 8.27
N GLU A 218 27.64 2.61 9.01
CA GLU A 218 26.65 1.66 8.49
C GLU A 218 25.40 2.39 7.99
N PHE A 219 24.83 3.30 8.78
CA PHE A 219 23.69 4.12 8.37
C PHE A 219 23.97 4.95 7.12
N LEU A 220 25.14 5.61 7.07
CA LEU A 220 25.54 6.44 5.93
C LEU A 220 25.73 5.61 4.66
N SER A 221 26.23 4.37 4.79
CA SER A 221 26.37 3.44 3.66
C SER A 221 25.04 3.00 3.06
N GLY A 222 23.98 2.96 3.89
CA GLY A 222 22.61 2.64 3.47
C GLY A 222 21.79 3.85 3.04
N TRP A 223 22.34 5.07 3.08
CA TRP A 223 21.60 6.27 2.74
C TRP A 223 21.23 6.30 1.25
N PRO A 224 19.95 6.40 0.89
CA PRO A 224 19.49 6.13 -0.48
C PRO A 224 19.68 7.31 -1.45
N PHE A 225 20.15 8.47 -0.98
CA PHE A 225 20.30 9.68 -1.81
C PHE A 225 21.77 10.07 -1.99
N GLU A 226 22.15 10.43 -3.20
CA GLU A 226 23.49 10.99 -3.45
C GLU A 226 23.64 12.34 -2.76
N THR A 227 24.67 12.44 -1.93
CA THR A 227 24.89 13.57 -1.01
C THR A 227 26.30 14.16 -1.16
N ALA A 228 27.03 13.77 -2.21
CA ALA A 228 28.36 14.29 -2.58
C ALA A 228 28.36 14.84 -4.01
#